data_AF-A0A6I2GZV9-F1
#
_entry.id   AF-A0A6I2GZV9-F1
#
_cell.length_a   1.000
_cell.length_b   1.000
_cell.length_c   1.000
_cell.angle_alpha   90.00
_cell.angle_beta   90.00
_cell.angle_gamma   90.00
#
_symmetry.space_group_name_H-M   'P 1'
#
loop_
_entity.id
_entity.type
_entity.pdbx_description
1 polymer ?
#
loop_
_entity_poly.entity_id
_entity_poly.type
_entity_poly.pdbx_seq_one_letter_code
_entity_poly.pdbx_strand_id
1 'polypeptide(L)'
;MLHSRWLAAGALLLLGTAAPAQTPSAAQAAHPGGEIQTRTLKNGLKVIVWPDHDIPNVALYNWFHVGSRNEAPGITGLSHFFEHMMFNGAKKYGPGEFDRVLEAAGGSNNAFTSENVTVYQDWFPRTALATVFDLEADRIGHLAIDPKIVESERGVVYSERRSGVDNDNTGLLLEQVQATAYLAHPYQFPVVGWPSDIERWTQKDLERYFRTYYAPNNATLILSGDLTPAEVFALAEKYLGPIPRQPAPEPVRTVEPPQLGERRLVVHKAAQSPLLQMAFHSLSGKDPDLEALQVLLSILTDGDSSRLHRALVEEARVAIQVRGLYDPGFDPSLTLLLVDLPPGGDLAKTESLLSAQLARVAKEGVTDAELRKAKNIAVADFWRSLETINGRAAALGRAEVFQGDYRKLFDTPKRYEAVTREQVRKVAARLFDPNNRTVGTLVPTDDTATQQEAAR
;
A
#
# COMPACT_ATOMS: atom_id res chain seq x y z
N MET A 1 90.22 -20.39 16.05
CA MET A 1 89.16 -19.56 15.45
C MET A 1 87.84 -20.12 15.98
N LEU A 2 87.37 -19.76 17.18
CA LEU A 2 86.84 -18.45 17.65
C LEU A 2 85.64 -17.97 16.82
N HIS A 3 84.47 -17.56 17.32
CA HIS A 3 83.90 -17.30 18.67
C HIS A 3 82.36 -17.12 18.46
N SER A 4 81.46 -17.78 19.21
CA SER A 4 80.74 -17.28 20.40
C SER A 4 80.46 -15.77 20.46
N ARG A 5 79.17 -15.37 20.58
CA ARG A 5 78.72 -14.28 21.48
C ARG A 5 77.21 -14.14 21.63
N TRP A 6 76.79 -14.16 22.89
CA TRP A 6 75.54 -13.67 23.45
C TRP A 6 75.50 -12.14 23.43
N LEU A 7 74.32 -11.53 23.27
CA LEU A 7 74.07 -10.14 23.65
C LEU A 7 72.65 -10.01 24.23
N ALA A 8 72.61 -9.66 25.51
CA ALA A 8 71.45 -9.17 26.23
C ALA A 8 71.06 -7.77 25.73
N ALA A 9 69.77 -7.50 25.63
CA ALA A 9 69.25 -6.14 25.47
C ALA A 9 68.25 -5.88 26.61
N GLY A 10 68.59 -4.87 27.42
CA GLY A 10 67.90 -4.49 28.64
C GLY A 10 66.58 -3.75 28.41
N ALA A 11 65.76 -3.80 29.45
CA ALA A 11 64.49 -3.09 29.59
C ALA A 11 64.69 -1.57 29.64
N LEU A 12 63.91 -0.84 28.84
CA LEU A 12 63.59 0.57 29.07
C LEU A 12 62.11 0.67 29.51
N LEU A 13 61.89 0.98 30.78
CA LEU A 13 60.59 1.42 31.29
C LEU A 13 60.32 2.84 30.82
N LEU A 14 59.40 2.99 29.86
CA LEU A 14 58.77 4.27 29.55
C LEU A 14 57.54 4.43 30.46
N LEU A 15 57.66 5.30 31.46
CA LEU A 15 56.54 5.80 32.26
C LEU A 15 55.68 6.70 31.37
N GLY A 16 54.68 6.11 30.70
CA GLY A 16 53.64 6.85 29.99
C GLY A 16 52.68 7.50 30.98
N THR A 17 52.64 8.82 30.99
CA THR A 17 51.62 9.60 31.70
C THR A 17 50.24 9.31 31.08
N ALA A 18 49.38 8.60 31.81
CA ALA A 18 48.00 8.37 31.41
C ALA A 18 47.23 9.70 31.44
N ALA A 19 46.87 10.21 30.26
CA ALA A 19 45.90 11.28 30.14
C ALA A 19 44.52 10.76 30.60
N PRO A 20 43.72 11.56 31.34
CA PRO A 20 42.39 11.13 31.74
C PRO A 20 41.54 10.91 30.49
N ALA A 21 41.03 9.69 30.33
CA ALA A 21 40.07 9.37 29.29
C ALA A 21 38.85 10.26 29.48
N GLN A 22 38.63 11.18 28.55
CA GLN A 22 37.37 11.90 28.45
C GLN A 22 36.31 10.86 28.13
N THR A 23 35.41 10.61 29.08
CA THR A 23 34.17 9.87 28.81
C THR A 23 33.46 10.59 27.66
N PRO A 24 33.12 9.89 26.55
CA PRO A 24 32.31 10.50 25.52
C PRO A 24 31.02 10.96 26.19
N SER A 25 30.75 12.27 26.14
CA SER A 25 29.43 12.79 26.42
C SER A 25 28.47 12.00 25.56
N ALA A 26 27.57 11.25 26.19
CA ALA A 26 26.46 10.64 25.48
C ALA A 26 25.71 11.78 24.81
N ALA A 27 25.96 11.97 23.50
CA ALA A 27 25.08 12.74 22.67
C ALA A 27 23.70 12.15 22.94
N GLN A 28 22.77 12.96 23.43
CA GLN A 28 21.35 12.62 23.42
C GLN A 28 21.08 12.06 22.03
N ALA A 29 20.80 10.75 21.95
CA ALA A 29 20.52 10.11 20.68
C ALA A 29 19.43 10.97 20.02
N ALA A 30 19.75 11.58 18.88
CA ALA A 30 18.78 12.34 18.13
C ALA A 30 17.55 11.45 17.98
N HIS A 31 16.39 11.94 18.43
CA HIS A 31 15.16 11.19 18.27
C HIS A 31 15.00 10.86 16.77
N PRO A 32 14.72 9.59 16.39
CA PRO A 32 14.51 9.23 14.99
C PRO A 32 13.49 10.19 14.34
N GLY A 33 13.87 10.81 13.22
CA GLY A 33 13.05 11.79 12.52
C GLY A 33 13.10 13.23 13.06
N GLY A 34 14.07 13.58 13.93
CA GLY A 34 14.24 14.95 14.45
C GLY A 34 14.58 15.99 13.38
N GLU A 35 15.08 15.54 12.23
CA GLU A 35 15.35 16.30 11.01
C GLU A 35 14.09 16.59 10.17
N ILE A 36 12.99 15.88 10.43
CA ILE A 36 11.75 16.03 9.66
C ILE A 36 11.08 17.34 10.02
N GLN A 37 10.75 18.12 8.99
CA GLN A 37 9.98 19.34 9.15
C GLN A 37 8.69 19.28 8.35
N THR A 38 7.66 19.92 8.88
CA THR A 38 6.35 20.03 8.23
C THR A 38 5.92 21.48 8.14
N ARG A 39 5.20 21.80 7.07
CA ARG A 39 4.54 23.10 6.88
C ARG A 39 3.20 22.88 6.19
N THR A 40 2.19 23.65 6.59
CA THR A 40 0.93 23.74 5.86
C THR A 40 0.87 25.09 5.16
N LEU A 41 0.72 25.08 3.84
CA LEU A 41 0.59 26.29 3.04
C LEU A 41 -0.77 26.96 3.27
N LYS A 42 -0.91 28.22 2.85
CA LYS A 42 -2.18 28.96 3.01
C LYS A 42 -3.35 28.33 2.26
N ASN A 43 -3.09 27.61 1.17
CA ASN A 43 -4.11 26.88 0.40
C ASN A 43 -4.44 25.50 1.01
N GLY A 44 -3.86 25.15 2.16
CA GLY A 44 -4.17 23.92 2.90
C GLY A 44 -3.29 22.73 2.57
N LEU A 45 -2.38 22.82 1.57
CA LEU A 45 -1.44 21.73 1.28
C LEU A 45 -0.51 21.50 2.47
N LYS A 46 -0.50 20.27 2.99
CA LYS A 46 0.50 19.85 3.98
C LYS A 46 1.72 19.31 3.27
N VAL A 47 2.90 19.83 3.62
CA VAL A 47 4.20 19.42 3.12
C VAL A 47 5.00 18.80 4.27
N ILE A 48 5.56 17.61 4.07
CA ILE A 48 6.42 16.90 5.02
C ILE A 48 7.74 16.59 4.33
N VAL A 49 8.85 16.91 4.98
CA VAL A 49 10.19 16.82 4.37
C VAL A 49 11.10 16.01 5.30
N TRP A 50 11.68 14.93 4.78
CA TRP A 50 12.69 14.10 5.45
C TRP A 50 14.03 14.21 4.71
N PRO A 51 14.96 15.05 5.20
CA PRO A 51 16.29 15.15 4.62
C PRO A 51 17.07 13.84 4.74
N ASP A 52 17.71 13.42 3.64
CA ASP A 52 18.70 12.34 3.57
C ASP A 52 19.74 12.70 2.51
N HIS A 53 21.00 12.85 2.91
CA HIS A 53 22.07 13.30 2.01
C HIS A 53 23.00 12.17 1.55
N ASP A 54 22.59 10.90 1.70
CA ASP A 54 23.43 9.73 1.37
C ASP A 54 23.60 9.56 -0.15
N ILE A 55 22.58 9.92 -0.93
CA ILE A 55 22.60 9.95 -2.40
C ILE A 55 21.96 11.23 -2.94
N PRO A 56 22.40 11.78 -4.07
CA PRO A 56 21.89 13.05 -4.62
C PRO A 56 20.53 12.91 -5.35
N ASN A 57 19.61 12.14 -4.77
CA ASN A 57 18.30 11.84 -5.32
C ASN A 57 17.19 12.24 -4.33
N VAL A 58 15.99 12.45 -4.87
CA VAL A 58 14.79 12.80 -4.12
C VAL A 58 13.66 11.84 -4.54
N ALA A 59 12.91 11.39 -3.55
CA ALA A 59 11.60 10.76 -3.73
C ALA A 59 10.53 11.77 -3.31
N LEU A 60 9.58 12.04 -4.20
CA LEU A 60 8.40 12.87 -3.95
C LEU A 60 7.16 11.99 -4.03
N TYR A 61 6.26 12.14 -3.06
CA TYR A 61 4.98 11.46 -3.00
C TYR A 61 3.88 12.49 -2.78
N ASN A 62 2.88 12.48 -3.67
CA ASN A 62 1.70 13.32 -3.55
C ASN A 62 0.49 12.44 -3.25
N TRP A 63 0.06 12.45 -1.98
CA TRP A 63 -1.06 11.65 -1.50
C TRP A 63 -2.34 12.47 -1.60
N PHE A 64 -3.17 12.21 -2.60
CA PHE A 64 -4.53 12.73 -2.62
C PHE A 64 -5.44 11.85 -1.76
N HIS A 65 -6.21 12.48 -0.87
CA HIS A 65 -7.13 11.79 0.03
C HIS A 65 -8.45 11.48 -0.70
N VAL A 66 -8.35 10.70 -1.77
CA VAL A 66 -9.45 10.26 -2.63
C VAL A 66 -9.14 8.87 -3.16
N GLY A 67 -10.11 7.97 -3.14
CA GLY A 67 -10.04 6.67 -3.81
C GLY A 67 -11.44 6.21 -4.19
N SER A 68 -11.60 4.95 -4.60
CA SER A 68 -12.91 4.45 -5.06
C SER A 68 -14.00 4.57 -4.00
N ARG A 69 -13.65 4.64 -2.70
CA ARG A 69 -14.62 4.88 -1.62
C ARG A 69 -15.36 6.21 -1.73
N ASN A 70 -14.82 7.17 -2.48
CA ASN A 70 -15.37 8.50 -2.67
C ASN A 70 -16.30 8.60 -3.89
N GLU A 71 -16.52 7.49 -4.58
CA GLU A 71 -17.36 7.41 -5.77
C GLU A 71 -18.81 7.04 -5.42
N ALA A 72 -19.65 6.96 -6.46
CA ALA A 72 -21.05 6.57 -6.35
C ALA A 72 -21.45 5.73 -7.58
N PRO A 73 -22.55 4.95 -7.50
CA PRO A 73 -23.06 4.23 -8.67
C PRO A 73 -23.25 5.14 -9.88
N GLY A 74 -22.78 4.70 -11.05
CA GLY A 74 -22.78 5.48 -12.29
C GLY A 74 -21.49 6.26 -12.54
N ILE A 75 -20.61 6.38 -11.54
CA ILE A 75 -19.29 7.05 -11.66
C ILE A 75 -18.17 6.25 -11.01
N THR A 76 -18.32 4.92 -10.87
CA THR A 76 -17.22 4.10 -10.33
C THR A 76 -16.03 4.06 -11.30
N GLY A 77 -14.81 4.00 -10.76
CA GLY A 77 -13.54 3.97 -11.49
C GLY A 77 -12.95 5.33 -11.86
N LEU A 78 -13.54 6.45 -11.42
CA LEU A 78 -13.01 7.78 -11.67
C LEU A 78 -11.70 8.08 -10.94
N SER A 79 -11.49 7.59 -9.72
CA SER A 79 -10.19 7.74 -9.03
C SER A 79 -9.06 7.16 -9.87
N HIS A 80 -9.26 5.93 -10.35
CA HIS A 80 -8.29 5.23 -11.19
C HIS A 80 -8.16 5.91 -12.56
N PHE A 81 -9.26 6.36 -13.16
CA PHE A 81 -9.19 7.13 -14.40
C PHE A 81 -8.36 8.42 -14.25
N PHE A 82 -8.47 9.13 -13.13
CA PHE A 82 -7.64 10.32 -12.89
C PHE A 82 -6.19 10.01 -12.54
N GLU A 83 -5.89 8.80 -12.08
CA GLU A 83 -4.51 8.30 -12.06
C GLU A 83 -3.89 8.37 -13.46
N HIS A 84 -4.57 7.85 -14.48
CA HIS A 84 -4.14 7.89 -15.88
C HIS A 84 -4.15 9.31 -16.44
N MET A 85 -5.23 10.06 -16.22
CA MET A 85 -5.37 11.40 -16.82
C MET A 85 -4.29 12.38 -16.35
N MET A 86 -3.76 12.22 -15.13
CA MET A 86 -2.69 13.09 -14.58
C MET A 86 -1.34 12.99 -15.31
N PHE A 87 -1.19 12.06 -16.26
CA PHE A 87 -0.06 11.96 -17.20
C PHE A 87 -0.41 12.41 -18.63
N ASN A 88 -1.70 12.59 -18.91
CA ASN A 88 -2.23 12.90 -20.24
C ASN A 88 -2.33 14.41 -20.54
N GLY A 89 -1.63 15.22 -19.76
CA GLY A 89 -1.36 16.61 -20.07
C GLY A 89 -2.20 17.62 -19.30
N ALA A 90 -1.64 18.81 -19.21
CA ALA A 90 -2.17 19.99 -18.56
C ALA A 90 -1.86 21.23 -19.42
N LYS A 91 -2.14 22.42 -18.90
CA LYS A 91 -2.08 23.67 -19.67
C LYS A 91 -0.69 23.99 -20.22
N LYS A 92 0.38 23.71 -19.47
CA LYS A 92 1.76 24.01 -19.86
C LYS A 92 2.44 22.80 -20.51
N TYR A 93 2.21 21.61 -19.98
CA TYR A 93 2.79 20.36 -20.48
C TYR A 93 1.69 19.51 -21.11
N GLY A 94 1.71 19.38 -22.44
CA GLY A 94 0.72 18.59 -23.18
C GLY A 94 0.81 17.07 -22.91
N PRO A 95 -0.03 16.26 -23.58
CA PRO A 95 -0.02 14.81 -23.41
C PRO A 95 1.38 14.20 -23.60
N GLY A 96 1.84 13.39 -22.65
CA GLY A 96 3.16 12.74 -22.65
C GLY A 96 4.35 13.67 -22.33
N GLU A 97 4.15 14.98 -22.23
CA GLU A 97 5.22 15.92 -21.92
C GLU A 97 5.67 15.85 -20.46
N PHE A 98 4.80 15.43 -19.54
CA PHE A 98 5.17 15.20 -18.14
C PHE A 98 6.33 14.20 -18.05
N ASP A 99 6.13 13.01 -18.64
CA ASP A 99 7.12 11.94 -18.65
C ASP A 99 8.36 12.35 -19.42
N ARG A 100 8.20 12.91 -20.63
CA ARG A 100 9.33 13.34 -21.46
C ARG A 100 10.24 14.35 -20.76
N VAL A 101 9.67 15.32 -20.06
CA VAL A 101 10.43 16.35 -19.34
C VAL A 101 11.09 15.77 -18.09
N LEU A 102 10.39 14.91 -17.35
CA LEU A 102 10.93 14.26 -16.16
C LEU A 102 12.09 13.31 -16.51
N GLU A 103 11.91 12.45 -17.50
CA GLU A 103 12.92 11.50 -17.97
C GLU A 103 14.15 12.23 -18.54
N ALA A 104 13.95 13.32 -19.28
CA ALA A 104 15.05 14.16 -19.76
C ALA A 104 15.84 14.80 -18.61
N ALA A 105 15.22 15.00 -17.45
CA ALA A 105 15.88 15.45 -16.23
C ALA A 105 16.49 14.30 -15.39
N GLY A 106 16.44 13.07 -15.89
CA GLY A 106 16.96 11.86 -15.24
C GLY A 106 16.02 11.26 -14.18
N GLY A 107 14.75 11.68 -14.18
CA GLY A 107 13.73 11.18 -13.27
C GLY A 107 12.90 10.03 -13.86
N SER A 108 12.06 9.47 -13.01
CA SER A 108 11.02 8.49 -13.33
C SER A 108 9.83 8.72 -12.41
N ASN A 109 8.65 8.30 -12.83
CA ASN A 109 7.45 8.42 -12.02
C ASN A 109 6.63 7.13 -12.01
N ASN A 110 5.66 7.08 -11.11
CA ASN A 110 4.59 6.10 -11.11
C ASN A 110 3.38 6.67 -10.36
N ALA A 111 2.27 5.96 -10.39
CA ALA A 111 1.13 6.23 -9.53
C ALA A 111 0.46 4.93 -9.07
N PHE A 112 -0.44 5.05 -8.11
CA PHE A 112 -1.41 4.00 -7.81
C PHE A 112 -2.67 4.60 -7.20
N THR A 113 -3.77 3.88 -7.32
CA THR A 113 -5.05 4.16 -6.69
C THR A 113 -5.48 2.97 -5.85
N SER A 114 -6.02 3.25 -4.67
CA SER A 114 -6.72 2.28 -3.84
C SER A 114 -8.15 2.74 -3.56
N GLU A 115 -8.87 2.01 -2.72
CA GLU A 115 -10.16 2.46 -2.22
C GLU A 115 -10.05 3.78 -1.45
N ASN A 116 -8.88 4.13 -0.93
CA ASN A 116 -8.71 5.23 0.02
C ASN A 116 -7.99 6.44 -0.56
N VAL A 117 -7.00 6.22 -1.42
CA VAL A 117 -6.05 7.25 -1.86
C VAL A 117 -5.66 7.05 -3.32
N THR A 118 -5.28 8.13 -3.97
CA THR A 118 -4.54 8.14 -5.23
C THR A 118 -3.21 8.82 -4.96
N VAL A 119 -2.12 8.14 -5.27
CA VAL A 119 -0.77 8.55 -4.91
C VAL A 119 0.09 8.64 -6.15
N TYR A 120 0.67 9.81 -6.39
CA TYR A 120 1.65 10.02 -7.46
C TYR A 120 3.05 10.08 -6.87
N GLN A 121 3.99 9.44 -7.55
CA GLN A 121 5.36 9.22 -7.07
C GLN A 121 6.35 9.66 -8.12
N ASP A 122 7.34 10.44 -7.72
CA ASP A 122 8.42 10.87 -8.60
C ASP A 122 9.77 10.58 -7.92
N TRP A 123 10.69 9.96 -8.67
CA TRP A 123 12.07 9.72 -8.25
C TRP A 123 13.01 10.42 -9.22
N PHE A 124 13.85 11.32 -8.72
CA PHE A 124 14.66 12.18 -9.58
C PHE A 124 15.94 12.68 -8.89
N PRO A 125 16.97 13.07 -9.66
CA PRO A 125 18.17 13.72 -9.10
C PRO A 125 17.81 15.07 -8.49
N ARG A 126 18.51 15.48 -7.42
CA ARG A 126 18.29 16.78 -6.73
C ARG A 126 18.23 17.98 -7.70
N THR A 127 19.02 17.95 -8.77
CA THR A 127 19.07 19.02 -9.78
C THR A 127 17.74 19.25 -10.50
N ALA A 128 16.84 18.26 -10.53
CA ALA A 128 15.53 18.33 -11.16
C ALA A 128 14.43 18.87 -10.22
N LEU A 129 14.73 19.20 -8.95
CA LEU A 129 13.72 19.55 -7.95
C LEU A 129 12.77 20.67 -8.41
N ALA A 130 13.29 21.78 -8.94
CA ALA A 130 12.45 22.86 -9.44
C ALA A 130 11.60 22.45 -10.67
N THR A 131 12.12 21.57 -11.53
CA THR A 131 11.40 21.04 -12.69
C THR A 131 10.22 20.19 -12.24
N VAL A 132 10.41 19.32 -11.25
CA VAL A 132 9.33 18.46 -10.73
C VAL A 132 8.23 19.29 -10.06
N PHE A 133 8.59 20.31 -9.27
CA PHE A 133 7.57 21.21 -8.71
C PHE A 133 6.76 21.97 -9.79
N ASP A 134 7.39 22.31 -10.91
CA ASP A 134 6.74 22.96 -12.05
C ASP A 134 5.77 22.00 -12.78
N LEU A 135 6.19 20.74 -12.96
CA LEU A 135 5.38 19.66 -13.52
C LEU A 135 4.17 19.33 -12.63
N GLU A 136 4.39 19.12 -11.32
CA GLU A 136 3.33 18.87 -10.34
C GLU A 136 2.32 20.01 -10.31
N ALA A 137 2.79 21.27 -10.26
CA ALA A 137 1.89 22.41 -10.20
C ALA A 137 0.99 22.53 -11.44
N ASP A 138 1.49 22.21 -12.63
CA ASP A 138 0.69 22.26 -13.84
C ASP A 138 -0.40 21.18 -13.84
N ARG A 139 -0.07 19.91 -13.56
CA ARG A 139 -1.07 18.83 -13.55
C ARG A 139 -2.11 18.99 -12.44
N ILE A 140 -1.71 19.47 -11.26
CA ILE A 140 -2.64 19.70 -10.14
C ILE A 140 -3.54 20.92 -10.39
N GLY A 141 -2.97 22.01 -10.91
CA GLY A 141 -3.69 23.27 -11.06
C GLY A 141 -4.52 23.37 -12.34
N HIS A 142 -4.09 22.69 -13.41
CA HIS A 142 -4.50 22.97 -14.77
C HIS A 142 -4.62 21.73 -15.66
N LEU A 143 -4.97 20.57 -15.10
CA LEU A 143 -5.19 19.35 -15.87
C LEU A 143 -6.14 19.57 -17.05
N ALA A 144 -5.76 19.07 -18.21
CA ALA A 144 -6.59 19.13 -19.41
C ALA A 144 -7.52 17.91 -19.46
N ILE A 145 -8.84 18.14 -19.43
CA ILE A 145 -9.85 17.08 -19.59
C ILE A 145 -10.43 17.19 -21.01
N ASP A 146 -9.58 16.96 -22.00
CA ASP A 146 -9.97 17.02 -23.42
C ASP A 146 -10.83 15.81 -23.80
N PRO A 147 -12.02 15.98 -24.42
CA PRO A 147 -12.92 14.87 -24.72
C PRO A 147 -12.32 13.76 -25.58
N LYS A 148 -11.38 14.06 -26.49
CA LYS A 148 -10.74 13.05 -27.33
C LYS A 148 -9.75 12.21 -26.54
N ILE A 149 -8.97 12.87 -25.67
CA ILE A 149 -8.04 12.18 -24.76
C ILE A 149 -8.83 11.33 -23.78
N VAL A 150 -9.91 11.87 -23.22
CA VAL A 150 -10.81 11.12 -22.33
C VAL A 150 -11.33 9.84 -22.98
N GLU A 151 -11.78 9.88 -24.24
CA GLU A 151 -12.26 8.68 -24.94
C GLU A 151 -11.14 7.66 -25.16
N SER A 152 -9.96 8.14 -25.55
CA SER A 152 -8.77 7.28 -25.71
C SER A 152 -8.43 6.57 -24.41
N GLU A 153 -8.30 7.32 -23.31
CA GLU A 153 -7.94 6.80 -22.00
C GLU A 153 -9.04 5.92 -21.40
N ARG A 154 -10.32 6.19 -21.69
CA ARG A 154 -11.40 5.26 -21.32
C ARG A 154 -11.18 3.89 -21.96
N GLY A 155 -10.76 3.85 -23.23
CA GLY A 155 -10.40 2.60 -23.91
C GLY A 155 -9.23 1.88 -23.25
N VAL A 156 -8.21 2.61 -22.81
CA VAL A 156 -7.05 2.07 -22.08
C VAL A 156 -7.48 1.46 -20.75
N VAL A 157 -8.22 2.21 -19.92
CA VAL A 157 -8.73 1.74 -18.63
C VAL A 157 -9.64 0.52 -18.81
N TYR A 158 -10.51 0.52 -19.82
CA TYR A 158 -11.34 -0.66 -20.10
C TYR A 158 -10.49 -1.88 -20.51
N SER A 159 -9.42 -1.67 -21.29
CA SER A 159 -8.49 -2.75 -21.65
C SER A 159 -7.73 -3.29 -20.44
N GLU A 160 -7.35 -2.42 -19.51
CA GLU A 160 -6.74 -2.80 -18.24
C GLU A 160 -7.71 -3.64 -17.41
N ARG A 161 -8.96 -3.17 -17.25
CA ARG A 161 -10.02 -3.96 -16.60
C ARG A 161 -10.17 -5.33 -17.26
N ARG A 162 -10.21 -5.38 -18.58
CA ARG A 162 -10.33 -6.64 -19.31
C ARG A 162 -9.18 -7.57 -19.00
N SER A 163 -7.96 -7.05 -18.86
CA SER A 163 -6.77 -7.85 -18.62
C SER A 163 -6.63 -8.28 -17.16
N GLY A 164 -6.85 -7.38 -16.20
CA GLY A 164 -6.66 -7.60 -14.76
C GLY A 164 -7.88 -8.11 -14.01
N VAL A 165 -9.07 -8.08 -14.63
CA VAL A 165 -10.33 -8.56 -14.02
C VAL A 165 -11.07 -9.48 -14.96
N ASP A 166 -11.54 -8.99 -16.12
CA ASP A 166 -12.48 -9.78 -16.92
C ASP A 166 -11.83 -11.02 -17.55
N ASN A 167 -10.51 -11.05 -17.78
CA ASN A 167 -9.77 -12.21 -18.29
C ASN A 167 -8.81 -12.82 -17.26
N ASP A 168 -8.73 -12.27 -16.05
CA ASP A 168 -7.98 -12.87 -14.95
C ASP A 168 -8.93 -13.56 -13.97
N ASN A 169 -8.78 -14.87 -13.83
CA ASN A 169 -9.61 -15.68 -12.93
C ASN A 169 -9.44 -15.28 -11.45
N THR A 170 -8.24 -14.83 -11.05
CA THR A 170 -7.99 -14.42 -9.66
C THR A 170 -8.60 -13.05 -9.38
N GLY A 171 -8.34 -12.06 -10.25
CA GLY A 171 -8.89 -10.72 -10.19
C GLY A 171 -10.42 -10.72 -10.24
N LEU A 172 -11.02 -11.50 -11.14
CA LEU A 172 -12.49 -11.64 -11.21
C LEU A 172 -13.07 -12.16 -9.89
N LEU A 173 -12.53 -13.25 -9.35
CA LEU A 173 -13.05 -13.82 -8.12
C LEU A 173 -12.87 -12.85 -6.94
N LEU A 174 -11.73 -12.14 -6.90
CA LEU A 174 -11.44 -11.13 -5.88
C LEU A 174 -12.44 -9.97 -5.91
N GLU A 175 -12.72 -9.42 -7.10
CA GLU A 175 -13.72 -8.36 -7.28
C GLU A 175 -15.11 -8.81 -6.77
N GLN A 176 -15.54 -10.02 -7.14
CA GLN A 176 -16.83 -10.55 -6.72
C GLN A 176 -16.90 -10.79 -5.20
N VAL A 177 -15.82 -11.29 -4.60
CA VAL A 177 -15.73 -11.49 -3.14
C VAL A 177 -15.78 -10.17 -2.40
N GLN A 178 -15.03 -9.16 -2.84
CA GLN A 178 -15.04 -7.83 -2.24
C GLN A 178 -16.42 -7.17 -2.33
N ALA A 179 -17.03 -7.18 -3.52
CA ALA A 179 -18.36 -6.62 -3.73
C ALA A 179 -19.44 -7.33 -2.92
N THR A 180 -19.29 -8.65 -2.68
CA THR A 180 -20.24 -9.43 -1.85
C THR A 180 -20.01 -9.24 -0.35
N ALA A 181 -18.77 -8.97 0.06
CA ALA A 181 -18.41 -8.77 1.46
C ALA A 181 -19.03 -7.50 2.03
N TYR A 182 -19.19 -6.45 1.24
CA TYR A 182 -19.83 -5.20 1.67
C TYR A 182 -21.27 -5.09 1.16
N LEU A 183 -22.22 -4.67 2.01
CA LEU A 183 -23.60 -4.39 1.59
C LEU A 183 -23.83 -2.92 1.30
N ALA A 184 -23.23 -2.04 2.10
CA ALA A 184 -23.53 -0.61 2.07
C ALA A 184 -22.27 0.24 1.87
N HIS A 185 -21.15 -0.15 2.46
CA HIS A 185 -19.95 0.67 2.41
C HIS A 185 -19.39 0.79 0.99
N PRO A 186 -18.87 1.97 0.58
CA PRO A 186 -18.28 2.17 -0.74
C PRO A 186 -17.05 1.31 -1.07
N TYR A 187 -16.46 0.63 -0.09
CA TYR A 187 -15.41 -0.38 -0.34
C TYR A 187 -15.88 -1.57 -1.20
N GLN A 188 -17.18 -1.69 -1.46
CA GLN A 188 -17.72 -2.60 -2.46
C GLN A 188 -17.36 -2.21 -3.91
N PHE A 189 -17.01 -0.95 -4.17
CA PHE A 189 -16.74 -0.47 -5.52
C PHE A 189 -15.34 -0.89 -5.97
N PRO A 190 -15.21 -1.61 -7.10
CA PRO A 190 -13.90 -1.96 -7.63
C PRO A 190 -13.15 -0.69 -8.02
N VAL A 191 -11.87 -0.62 -7.69
CA VAL A 191 -11.04 0.56 -7.95
C VAL A 191 -11.01 0.94 -9.43
N VAL A 192 -10.97 -0.07 -10.32
CA VAL A 192 -11.00 0.14 -11.78
C VAL A 192 -12.36 0.61 -12.29
N GLY A 193 -13.43 0.43 -11.50
CA GLY A 193 -14.81 0.76 -11.85
C GLY A 193 -15.58 -0.36 -12.54
N TRP A 194 -16.91 -0.30 -12.47
CA TRP A 194 -17.78 -1.25 -13.18
C TRP A 194 -17.77 -0.98 -14.69
N PRO A 195 -17.83 -2.02 -15.56
CA PRO A 195 -17.78 -1.83 -17.02
C PRO A 195 -18.81 -0.82 -17.50
N SER A 196 -20.01 -0.95 -16.95
CA SER A 196 -21.17 -0.15 -17.30
C SER A 196 -21.02 1.34 -16.91
N ASP A 197 -20.23 1.63 -15.89
CA ASP A 197 -19.94 2.99 -15.45
C ASP A 197 -18.81 3.58 -16.30
N ILE A 198 -17.73 2.82 -16.54
CA ILE A 198 -16.61 3.19 -17.40
C ILE A 198 -17.11 3.65 -18.78
N GLU A 199 -18.01 2.89 -19.39
CA GLU A 199 -18.61 3.20 -20.69
C GLU A 199 -19.47 4.48 -20.70
N ARG A 200 -19.95 4.94 -19.54
CA ARG A 200 -20.99 5.97 -19.43
C ARG A 200 -20.59 7.21 -18.64
N TRP A 201 -19.33 7.33 -18.20
CA TRP A 201 -18.83 8.56 -17.61
C TRP A 201 -19.08 9.76 -18.52
N THR A 202 -19.65 10.83 -17.96
CA THR A 202 -19.83 12.08 -18.70
C THR A 202 -18.68 13.04 -18.43
N GLN A 203 -18.41 13.95 -19.37
CA GLN A 203 -17.45 15.04 -19.18
C GLN A 203 -17.69 15.82 -17.87
N LYS A 204 -18.96 16.04 -17.53
CA LYS A 204 -19.36 16.75 -16.31
C LYS A 204 -18.99 15.97 -15.05
N ASP A 205 -19.04 14.64 -15.08
CA ASP A 205 -18.60 13.81 -13.95
C ASP A 205 -17.11 13.98 -13.71
N LEU A 206 -16.31 13.91 -14.77
CA LEU A 206 -14.86 14.10 -14.74
C LEU A 206 -14.47 15.46 -14.17
N GLU A 207 -15.00 16.55 -14.74
CA GLU A 207 -14.66 17.91 -14.31
C GLU A 207 -15.03 18.17 -12.85
N ARG A 208 -16.21 17.68 -12.43
CA ARG A 208 -16.66 17.79 -11.05
C ARG A 208 -15.79 16.97 -10.11
N TYR A 209 -15.43 15.76 -10.50
CA TYR A 209 -14.60 14.87 -9.70
C TYR A 209 -13.22 15.46 -9.47
N PHE A 210 -12.53 15.88 -10.54
CA PHE A 210 -11.23 16.55 -10.47
C PHE A 210 -11.27 17.77 -9.55
N ARG A 211 -12.22 18.68 -9.78
CA ARG A 211 -12.37 19.91 -8.98
C ARG A 211 -12.61 19.62 -7.50
N THR A 212 -13.30 18.53 -7.17
CA THR A 212 -13.65 18.19 -5.79
C THR A 212 -12.46 17.61 -5.05
N TYR A 213 -11.75 16.67 -5.68
CA TYR A 213 -10.80 15.81 -4.98
C TYR A 213 -9.32 16.17 -5.20
N TYR A 214 -8.98 16.71 -6.37
CA TYR A 214 -7.60 17.08 -6.73
C TYR A 214 -7.31 18.54 -6.38
N ALA A 215 -7.38 18.84 -5.08
CA ALA A 215 -7.15 20.17 -4.54
C ALA A 215 -6.02 20.17 -3.49
N PRO A 216 -5.27 21.28 -3.34
CA PRO A 216 -4.17 21.35 -2.37
C PRO A 216 -4.59 21.01 -0.94
N ASN A 217 -5.79 21.45 -0.51
CA ASN A 217 -6.33 21.16 0.83
C ASN A 217 -6.88 19.74 1.00
N ASN A 218 -6.79 18.88 -0.02
CA ASN A 218 -7.13 17.46 0.04
C ASN A 218 -5.91 16.56 -0.28
N ALA A 219 -4.70 17.11 -0.16
CA ALA A 219 -3.47 16.41 -0.47
C ALA A 219 -2.40 16.58 0.62
N THR A 220 -1.52 15.59 0.70
CA THR A 220 -0.30 15.63 1.51
C THR A 220 0.91 15.37 0.60
N LEU A 221 1.79 16.37 0.50
CA LEU A 221 3.03 16.28 -0.25
C LEU A 221 4.17 15.85 0.67
N ILE A 222 4.91 14.82 0.28
CA ILE A 222 5.98 14.23 1.07
C ILE A 222 7.23 14.15 0.22
N LEU A 223 8.35 14.61 0.75
CA LEU A 223 9.64 14.50 0.08
C LEU A 223 10.67 13.87 1.02
N SER A 224 11.47 12.95 0.49
CA SER A 224 12.63 12.36 1.17
C SER A 224 13.83 12.33 0.25
N GLY A 225 15.02 12.68 0.75
CA GLY A 225 16.26 12.63 -0.05
C GLY A 225 17.12 13.87 0.10
N ASP A 226 17.98 14.12 -0.90
CA ASP A 226 19.01 15.16 -0.83
C ASP A 226 18.40 16.54 -1.05
N LEU A 227 17.85 17.09 0.03
CA LEU A 227 17.13 18.35 0.07
C LEU A 227 17.10 18.91 1.51
N THR A 228 16.67 20.14 1.63
CA THR A 228 16.50 20.88 2.87
C THR A 228 15.03 21.31 2.97
N PRO A 229 14.43 21.34 4.17
CA PRO A 229 13.05 21.79 4.30
C PRO A 229 12.82 23.21 3.80
N ALA A 230 13.78 24.11 4.01
CA ALA A 230 13.69 25.50 3.57
C ALA A 230 13.54 25.63 2.05
N GLU A 231 14.32 24.89 1.25
CA GLU A 231 14.23 24.96 -0.21
C GLU A 231 12.92 24.35 -0.72
N VAL A 232 12.49 23.23 -0.13
CA VAL A 232 11.25 22.55 -0.48
C VAL A 232 10.05 23.45 -0.18
N PHE A 233 10.01 24.08 0.99
CA PHE A 233 8.92 24.98 1.35
C PHE A 233 8.89 26.23 0.45
N ALA A 234 10.04 26.75 0.03
CA ALA A 234 10.10 27.86 -0.91
C ALA A 234 9.55 27.48 -2.30
N LEU A 235 9.90 26.29 -2.80
CA LEU A 235 9.37 25.76 -4.05
C LEU A 235 7.87 25.47 -3.95
N ALA A 236 7.42 24.86 -2.86
CA ALA A 236 6.01 24.58 -2.61
C ALA A 236 5.18 25.87 -2.57
N GLU A 237 5.64 26.92 -1.88
CA GLU A 237 4.98 28.24 -1.88
C GLU A 237 4.96 28.89 -3.27
N LYS A 238 6.04 28.77 -4.04
CA LYS A 238 6.15 29.34 -5.39
C LYS A 238 5.24 28.66 -6.40
N TYR A 239 5.24 27.33 -6.44
CA TYR A 239 4.61 26.55 -7.50
C TYR A 239 3.21 26.05 -7.12
N LEU A 240 3.05 25.54 -5.89
CA LEU A 240 1.79 24.94 -5.44
C LEU A 240 0.93 25.93 -4.65
N GLY A 241 1.54 26.90 -3.97
CA GLY A 241 0.86 27.95 -3.22
C GLY A 241 -0.19 28.75 -4.01
N PRO A 242 0.05 29.09 -5.30
CA PRO A 242 -0.94 29.79 -6.13
C PRO A 242 -2.19 28.96 -6.48
N ILE A 243 -2.15 27.64 -6.38
CA ILE A 243 -3.29 26.78 -6.69
C ILE A 243 -4.36 27.01 -5.61
N PRO A 244 -5.59 27.41 -5.98
CA PRO A 244 -6.61 27.74 -5.01
C PRO A 244 -7.08 26.49 -4.28
N ARG A 245 -7.36 26.64 -2.98
CA ARG A 245 -8.09 25.63 -2.23
C ARG A 245 -9.51 25.46 -2.79
N GLN A 246 -10.07 24.27 -2.62
CA GLN A 246 -11.47 23.97 -2.96
C GLN A 246 -12.28 23.70 -1.67
N PRO A 247 -13.62 23.69 -1.75
CA PRO A 247 -14.43 23.11 -0.68
C PRO A 247 -13.93 21.71 -0.32
N ALA A 248 -13.94 21.36 0.97
CA ALA A 248 -13.53 20.03 1.37
C ALA A 248 -14.51 18.99 0.78
N PRO A 249 -14.02 17.81 0.34
CA PRO A 249 -14.90 16.73 -0.06
C PRO A 249 -15.85 16.33 1.06
N GLU A 250 -17.06 15.91 0.69
CA GLU A 250 -18.00 15.36 1.65
C GLU A 250 -17.43 14.08 2.27
N PRO A 251 -17.50 13.92 3.60
CA PRO A 251 -17.02 12.70 4.24
C PRO A 251 -17.92 11.52 3.87
N VAL A 252 -17.31 10.34 3.73
CA VAL A 252 -18.07 9.09 3.68
C VAL A 252 -18.75 8.89 5.03
N ARG A 253 -20.08 8.88 5.02
CA ARG A 253 -20.92 8.72 6.22
C ARG A 253 -21.49 7.32 6.38
N THR A 254 -21.51 6.56 5.29
CA THR A 254 -22.00 5.18 5.30
C THR A 254 -21.06 4.33 6.13
N VAL A 255 -21.61 3.53 7.04
CA VAL A 255 -20.88 2.54 7.84
C VAL A 255 -21.39 1.17 7.41
N GLU A 256 -20.49 0.22 7.20
CA GLU A 256 -20.89 -1.16 6.88
C GLU A 256 -21.66 -1.75 8.08
N PRO A 257 -22.89 -2.27 7.89
CA PRO A 257 -23.57 -2.99 8.95
C PRO A 257 -22.78 -4.25 9.34
N PRO A 258 -22.82 -4.67 10.62
CA PRO A 258 -22.22 -5.95 11.01
C PRO A 258 -22.74 -7.08 10.13
N GLN A 259 -21.83 -7.91 9.64
CA GLN A 259 -22.21 -9.12 8.93
C GLN A 259 -22.84 -10.12 9.92
N LEU A 260 -24.04 -10.61 9.61
CA LEU A 260 -24.85 -11.45 10.50
C LEU A 260 -24.84 -12.94 10.12
N GLY A 261 -23.91 -13.36 9.26
CA GLY A 261 -23.88 -14.71 8.72
C GLY A 261 -22.97 -14.82 7.51
N GLU A 262 -22.52 -16.04 7.24
CA GLU A 262 -21.69 -16.33 6.08
C GLU A 262 -22.37 -15.92 4.76
N ARG A 263 -21.59 -15.34 3.85
CA ARG A 263 -21.99 -15.09 2.46
C ARG A 263 -21.19 -15.99 1.54
N ARG A 264 -21.83 -16.45 0.47
CA ARG A 264 -21.21 -17.33 -0.52
C ARG A 264 -21.49 -16.88 -1.94
N LEU A 265 -20.49 -17.03 -2.80
CA LEU A 265 -20.63 -16.92 -4.24
C LEU A 265 -19.80 -18.00 -4.94
N VAL A 266 -20.27 -18.38 -6.13
CA VAL A 266 -19.57 -19.33 -7.01
C VAL A 266 -19.47 -18.69 -8.38
N VAL A 267 -18.25 -18.61 -8.91
CA VAL A 267 -17.97 -18.15 -10.27
C VAL A 267 -17.69 -19.37 -11.13
N HIS A 268 -18.43 -19.54 -12.22
CA HIS A 268 -18.17 -20.56 -13.23
C HIS A 268 -17.46 -19.93 -14.41
N LYS A 269 -16.22 -20.37 -14.69
CA LYS A 269 -15.39 -19.76 -15.74
C LYS A 269 -14.35 -20.73 -16.29
N ALA A 270 -13.95 -20.53 -17.54
CA ALA A 270 -12.83 -21.22 -18.15
C ALA A 270 -11.53 -20.99 -17.35
N ALA A 271 -11.00 -22.06 -16.76
CA ALA A 271 -9.82 -22.06 -15.93
C ALA A 271 -9.20 -23.47 -15.91
N GLN A 272 -7.91 -23.58 -15.60
CA GLN A 272 -7.29 -24.89 -15.39
C GLN A 272 -7.46 -25.40 -13.95
N SER A 273 -7.46 -24.47 -12.99
CA SER A 273 -7.47 -24.75 -11.56
C SER A 273 -8.65 -24.08 -10.87
N PRO A 274 -9.28 -24.75 -9.89
CA PRO A 274 -10.21 -24.10 -8.97
C PRO A 274 -9.50 -23.07 -8.09
N LEU A 275 -10.22 -22.02 -7.71
CA LEU A 275 -9.75 -21.01 -6.75
C LEU A 275 -10.70 -20.95 -5.55
N LEU A 276 -10.15 -20.73 -4.36
CA LEU A 276 -10.89 -20.48 -3.14
C LEU A 276 -10.42 -19.17 -2.52
N GLN A 277 -11.35 -18.31 -2.14
CA GLN A 277 -11.07 -17.08 -1.42
C GLN A 277 -11.99 -16.96 -0.20
N MET A 278 -11.44 -16.48 0.92
CA MET A 278 -12.19 -16.13 2.12
C MET A 278 -11.88 -14.69 2.52
N ALA A 279 -12.92 -13.86 2.64
CA ALA A 279 -12.82 -12.50 3.15
C ALA A 279 -13.47 -12.39 4.54
N PHE A 280 -12.87 -11.56 5.39
CA PHE A 280 -13.41 -11.19 6.70
C PHE A 280 -13.35 -9.68 6.88
N HIS A 281 -14.42 -9.04 7.36
CA HIS A 281 -14.33 -7.63 7.76
C HIS A 281 -13.31 -7.48 8.88
N SER A 282 -12.37 -6.58 8.68
CA SER A 282 -11.14 -6.51 9.44
C SER A 282 -11.00 -5.18 10.18
N LEU A 283 -9.77 -4.72 10.38
CA LEU A 283 -9.46 -3.51 11.12
C LEU A 283 -9.33 -2.31 10.17
N SER A 284 -9.41 -1.11 10.73
CA SER A 284 -9.00 0.13 10.03
C SER A 284 -7.52 0.43 10.34
N GLY A 285 -6.91 1.35 9.59
CA GLY A 285 -5.55 1.81 9.84
C GLY A 285 -5.33 2.53 11.18
N LYS A 286 -6.40 2.85 11.92
CA LYS A 286 -6.34 3.48 13.26
C LYS A 286 -6.70 2.55 14.41
N ASP A 287 -7.04 1.29 14.12
CA ASP A 287 -7.40 0.32 15.16
C ASP A 287 -6.15 -0.01 16.01
N PRO A 288 -6.25 0.00 17.36
CA PRO A 288 -5.11 -0.28 18.24
C PRO A 288 -4.60 -1.72 18.16
N ASP A 289 -5.38 -2.65 17.60
CA ASP A 289 -4.99 -4.04 17.40
C ASP A 289 -4.35 -4.29 16.01
N LEU A 290 -4.04 -3.24 15.23
CA LEU A 290 -3.49 -3.33 13.87
C LEU A 290 -2.20 -4.16 13.78
N GLU A 291 -1.21 -3.89 14.64
CA GLU A 291 0.05 -4.64 14.65
C GLU A 291 -0.17 -6.11 15.05
N ALA A 292 -1.16 -6.40 15.91
CA ALA A 292 -1.50 -7.76 16.28
C ALA A 292 -2.14 -8.52 15.10
N LEU A 293 -2.95 -7.86 14.26
CA LEU A 293 -3.45 -8.42 13.01
C LEU A 293 -2.30 -8.70 12.03
N GLN A 294 -1.39 -7.76 11.82
CA GLN A 294 -0.27 -7.95 10.88
C GLN A 294 0.64 -9.11 11.33
N VAL A 295 0.92 -9.21 12.64
CA VAL A 295 1.64 -10.35 13.21
C VAL A 295 0.86 -11.65 13.02
N LEU A 296 -0.47 -11.65 13.23
CA LEU A 296 -1.32 -12.81 12.97
C LEU A 296 -1.21 -13.28 11.52
N LEU A 297 -1.34 -12.37 10.55
CA LEU A 297 -1.24 -12.70 9.12
C LEU A 297 0.14 -13.25 8.78
N SER A 298 1.22 -12.65 9.29
CA SER A 298 2.57 -13.15 9.08
C SER A 298 2.76 -14.59 9.59
N ILE A 299 2.18 -14.94 10.74
CA ILE A 299 2.18 -16.32 11.25
C ILE A 299 1.42 -17.28 10.32
N LEU A 300 0.30 -16.81 9.76
CA LEU A 300 -0.57 -17.64 8.93
C LEU A 300 -0.02 -17.86 7.53
N THR A 301 0.62 -16.87 6.91
CA THR A 301 0.91 -16.88 5.47
C THR A 301 2.37 -16.61 5.08
N ASP A 302 3.23 -16.07 5.95
CA ASP A 302 4.56 -15.64 5.51
C ASP A 302 5.62 -16.76 5.53
N GLY A 303 6.00 -17.13 4.31
CA GLY A 303 7.01 -18.13 3.99
C GLY A 303 6.56 -19.58 4.22
N ASP A 304 7.39 -20.52 3.78
CA ASP A 304 7.05 -21.95 3.72
C ASP A 304 6.81 -22.61 5.10
N SER A 305 7.27 -21.95 6.17
CA SER A 305 7.05 -22.40 7.55
C SER A 305 5.80 -21.80 8.20
N SER A 306 5.02 -20.98 7.48
CA SER A 306 3.75 -20.43 7.96
C SER A 306 2.70 -21.53 8.16
N ARG A 307 1.69 -21.27 9.02
CA ARG A 307 0.71 -22.29 9.39
C ARG A 307 -0.11 -22.78 8.19
N LEU A 308 -0.59 -21.87 7.35
CA LEU A 308 -1.45 -22.25 6.23
C LEU A 308 -0.66 -22.92 5.11
N HIS A 309 0.57 -22.46 4.83
CA HIS A 309 1.44 -23.14 3.85
C HIS A 309 1.70 -24.58 4.26
N ARG A 310 2.19 -24.81 5.48
CA ARG A 310 2.46 -26.19 5.96
C ARG A 310 1.20 -27.06 5.91
N ALA A 311 0.08 -26.57 6.44
CA ALA A 311 -1.14 -27.36 6.54
C ALA A 311 -1.75 -27.69 5.17
N LEU A 312 -1.82 -26.73 4.25
CA LEU A 312 -2.55 -26.87 2.99
C LEU A 312 -1.66 -27.33 1.82
N VAL A 313 -0.42 -26.84 1.75
CA VAL A 313 0.51 -27.09 0.64
C VAL A 313 1.38 -28.31 0.92
N GLU A 314 2.06 -28.35 2.07
CA GLU A 314 3.05 -29.41 2.37
C GLU A 314 2.41 -30.72 2.88
N GLU A 315 1.57 -30.61 3.91
CA GLU A 315 1.02 -31.76 4.64
C GLU A 315 -0.18 -32.36 3.91
N ALA A 316 -1.23 -31.57 3.69
CA ALA A 316 -2.46 -32.06 3.06
C ALA A 316 -2.38 -32.10 1.52
N ARG A 317 -1.48 -31.30 0.91
CA ARG A 317 -1.28 -31.17 -0.55
C ARG A 317 -2.58 -30.89 -1.30
N VAL A 318 -3.43 -30.05 -0.72
CA VAL A 318 -4.71 -29.64 -1.31
C VAL A 318 -4.65 -28.28 -2.01
N ALA A 319 -3.57 -27.53 -1.78
CA ALA A 319 -3.30 -26.23 -2.38
C ALA A 319 -1.91 -26.21 -3.02
N ILE A 320 -1.77 -25.40 -4.07
CA ILE A 320 -0.47 -25.03 -4.65
C ILE A 320 0.14 -23.90 -3.83
N GLN A 321 -0.68 -22.92 -3.44
CA GLN A 321 -0.25 -21.76 -2.67
C GLN A 321 -1.42 -21.17 -1.88
N VAL A 322 -1.07 -20.47 -0.80
CA VAL A 322 -1.99 -19.70 0.03
C VAL A 322 -1.38 -18.34 0.31
N ARG A 323 -2.16 -17.27 0.13
CA ARG A 323 -1.75 -15.87 0.34
C ARG A 323 -2.70 -15.20 1.31
N GLY A 324 -2.18 -14.29 2.13
CA GLY A 324 -2.96 -13.41 2.99
C GLY A 324 -2.79 -11.98 2.52
N LEU A 325 -3.90 -11.27 2.31
CA LEU A 325 -3.90 -9.86 1.93
C LEU A 325 -4.68 -9.05 2.96
N TYR A 326 -4.13 -7.90 3.31
CA TYR A 326 -4.78 -6.89 4.13
C TYR A 326 -4.08 -5.55 3.88
N ASP A 327 -4.84 -4.56 3.46
CA ASP A 327 -4.37 -3.18 3.38
C ASP A 327 -5.22 -2.32 4.35
N PRO A 328 -4.61 -1.62 5.32
CA PRO A 328 -5.36 -0.75 6.22
C PRO A 328 -6.01 0.42 5.47
N GLY A 329 -7.32 0.54 5.59
CA GLY A 329 -8.09 1.68 5.09
C GLY A 329 -8.35 2.77 6.14
N PHE A 330 -9.02 3.85 5.72
CA PHE A 330 -9.60 4.81 6.66
C PHE A 330 -10.72 4.20 7.51
N ASP A 331 -11.46 3.27 6.94
CA ASP A 331 -12.49 2.47 7.59
C ASP A 331 -12.04 0.99 7.68
N PRO A 332 -12.75 0.13 8.43
CA PRO A 332 -12.49 -1.30 8.44
C PRO A 332 -12.43 -1.90 7.03
N SER A 333 -11.28 -2.48 6.65
CA SER A 333 -11.10 -3.13 5.34
C SER A 333 -11.38 -4.64 5.40
N LEU A 334 -10.93 -5.41 4.41
CA LEU A 334 -11.01 -6.87 4.41
C LEU A 334 -9.66 -7.51 4.69
N THR A 335 -9.67 -8.58 5.48
CA THR A 335 -8.60 -9.58 5.44
C THR A 335 -9.04 -10.67 4.47
N LEU A 336 -8.21 -10.92 3.46
CA LEU A 336 -8.45 -11.89 2.40
C LEU A 336 -7.45 -13.03 2.50
N LEU A 337 -7.94 -14.26 2.38
CA LEU A 337 -7.14 -15.47 2.24
C LEU A 337 -7.43 -16.07 0.87
N LEU A 338 -6.42 -16.14 0.02
CA LEU A 338 -6.52 -16.63 -1.36
C LEU A 338 -5.79 -17.96 -1.45
N VAL A 339 -6.45 -18.99 -1.97
CA VAL A 339 -5.92 -20.34 -2.10
C VAL A 339 -6.08 -20.81 -3.53
N ASP A 340 -4.96 -21.16 -4.16
CA ASP A 340 -4.95 -21.72 -5.51
C ASP A 340 -4.84 -23.24 -5.39
N LEU A 341 -5.76 -23.97 -6.01
CA LEU A 341 -5.80 -25.42 -5.95
C LEU A 341 -5.12 -26.03 -7.20
N PRO A 342 -4.63 -27.28 -7.11
CA PRO A 342 -4.23 -28.02 -8.31
C PRO A 342 -5.44 -28.29 -9.22
N PRO A 343 -5.23 -28.56 -10.52
CA PRO A 343 -6.30 -28.99 -11.43
C PRO A 343 -7.08 -30.18 -10.85
N GLY A 344 -8.41 -30.09 -10.85
CA GLY A 344 -9.29 -31.09 -10.23
C GLY A 344 -9.27 -31.11 -8.69
N GLY A 345 -8.68 -30.11 -8.04
CA GLY A 345 -8.60 -30.00 -6.59
C GLY A 345 -9.98 -29.92 -5.90
N ASP A 346 -10.07 -30.50 -4.71
CA ASP A 346 -11.31 -30.58 -3.92
C ASP A 346 -11.51 -29.29 -3.11
N LEU A 347 -12.35 -28.39 -3.62
CA LEU A 347 -12.69 -27.11 -2.97
C LEU A 347 -13.27 -27.30 -1.56
N ALA A 348 -14.15 -28.28 -1.36
CA ALA A 348 -14.82 -28.49 -0.07
C ALA A 348 -13.83 -28.97 0.99
N LYS A 349 -12.94 -29.89 0.61
CA LYS A 349 -11.85 -30.35 1.49
C LYS A 349 -10.88 -29.22 1.81
N THR A 350 -10.45 -28.44 0.83
CA THR A 350 -9.53 -27.30 1.03
C THR A 350 -10.15 -26.25 1.95
N GLU A 351 -11.41 -25.89 1.72
CA GLU A 351 -12.17 -24.97 2.57
C GLU A 351 -12.29 -25.49 4.00
N SER A 352 -12.62 -26.77 4.18
CA SER A 352 -12.72 -27.37 5.51
C SER A 352 -11.40 -27.33 6.26
N LEU A 353 -10.28 -27.60 5.59
CA LEU A 353 -8.94 -27.57 6.20
C LEU A 353 -8.51 -26.14 6.54
N LEU A 354 -8.75 -25.17 5.65
CA LEU A 354 -8.50 -23.76 5.91
C LEU A 354 -9.30 -23.29 7.13
N SER A 355 -10.61 -23.54 7.13
CA SER A 355 -11.50 -23.18 8.23
C SER A 355 -11.06 -23.78 9.56
N ALA A 356 -10.63 -25.04 9.56
CA ALA A 356 -10.15 -25.73 10.76
C ALA A 356 -8.86 -25.09 11.32
N GLN A 357 -7.94 -24.66 10.45
CA GLN A 357 -6.72 -23.97 10.88
C GLN A 357 -7.03 -22.59 11.48
N LEU A 358 -7.92 -21.81 10.85
CA LEU A 358 -8.34 -20.51 11.37
C LEU A 358 -9.03 -20.63 12.72
N ALA A 359 -9.96 -21.58 12.85
CA ALA A 359 -10.65 -21.86 14.12
C ALA A 359 -9.68 -22.32 15.22
N ARG A 360 -8.67 -23.12 14.87
CA ARG A 360 -7.62 -23.55 15.82
C ARG A 360 -6.83 -22.36 16.32
N VAL A 361 -6.40 -21.45 15.44
CA VAL A 361 -5.66 -20.24 15.83
C VAL A 361 -6.51 -19.33 16.72
N ALA A 362 -7.79 -19.15 16.38
CA ALA A 362 -8.73 -18.38 17.19
C ALA A 362 -8.94 -18.97 18.59
N LYS A 363 -9.01 -20.29 18.72
CA LYS A 363 -9.28 -20.98 20.00
C LYS A 363 -8.04 -21.19 20.85
N GLU A 364 -6.98 -21.73 20.25
CA GLU A 364 -5.77 -22.20 20.94
C GLU A 364 -4.64 -21.17 20.91
N GLY A 365 -4.72 -20.18 20.01
CA GLY A 365 -3.69 -19.17 19.82
C GLY A 365 -2.47 -19.67 19.03
N VAL A 366 -1.35 -19.00 19.28
CA VAL A 366 -0.06 -19.24 18.61
C VAL A 366 1.03 -19.62 19.60
N THR A 367 2.08 -20.29 19.12
CA THR A 367 3.24 -20.63 19.95
C THR A 367 4.15 -19.41 20.14
N ASP A 368 5.01 -19.45 21.16
CA ASP A 368 6.00 -18.38 21.36
C ASP A 368 7.03 -18.32 20.23
N ALA A 369 7.35 -19.45 19.60
CA ALA A 369 8.27 -19.50 18.48
C ALA A 369 7.69 -18.80 17.24
N GLU A 370 6.41 -19.05 16.94
CA GLU A 370 5.71 -18.38 15.84
C GLU A 370 5.60 -16.87 16.08
N LEU A 371 5.20 -16.47 17.29
CA LEU A 371 5.10 -15.06 17.66
C LEU A 371 6.46 -14.35 17.52
N ARG A 372 7.54 -14.95 18.04
CA ARG A 372 8.89 -14.37 17.90
C ARG A 372 9.33 -14.27 16.45
N LYS A 373 9.10 -15.32 15.63
CA LYS A 373 9.42 -15.30 14.21
C LYS A 373 8.71 -14.14 13.50
N ALA A 374 7.40 -14.04 13.65
CA ALA A 374 6.60 -13.01 12.98
C ALA A 374 6.97 -11.59 13.42
N LYS A 375 7.23 -11.36 14.71
CA LYS A 375 7.75 -10.08 15.19
C LYS A 375 9.09 -9.72 14.56
N ASN A 376 10.02 -10.69 14.50
CA ASN A 376 11.33 -10.46 13.91
C ASN A 376 11.23 -10.11 12.42
N ILE A 377 10.32 -10.77 11.68
CA ILE A 377 10.04 -10.45 10.28
C ILE A 377 9.49 -9.01 10.17
N ALA A 378 8.43 -8.68 10.92
CA ALA A 378 7.79 -7.37 10.86
C ALA A 378 8.76 -6.22 11.21
N VAL A 379 9.60 -6.39 12.24
CA VAL A 379 10.61 -5.39 12.63
C VAL A 379 11.73 -5.30 11.59
N ALA A 380 12.20 -6.42 11.05
CA ALA A 380 13.22 -6.41 10.01
C ALA A 380 12.72 -5.72 8.73
N ASP A 381 11.50 -6.03 8.30
CA ASP A 381 10.90 -5.45 7.10
C ASP A 381 10.63 -3.96 7.26
N PHE A 382 10.24 -3.53 8.47
CA PHE A 382 10.17 -2.11 8.80
C PHE A 382 11.51 -1.40 8.57
N TRP A 383 12.61 -1.90 9.15
CA TRP A 383 13.91 -1.24 9.01
C TRP A 383 14.42 -1.26 7.58
N ARG A 384 14.29 -2.39 6.89
CA ARG A 384 14.63 -2.51 5.45
C ARG A 384 13.86 -1.50 4.61
N SER A 385 12.58 -1.27 4.91
CA SER A 385 11.79 -0.28 4.17
C SER A 385 12.36 1.14 4.31
N LEU A 386 12.93 1.48 5.47
CA LEU A 386 13.50 2.81 5.72
C LEU A 386 14.94 2.98 5.22
N GLU A 387 15.57 1.93 4.67
CA GLU A 387 16.92 2.02 4.08
C GLU A 387 16.94 2.90 2.82
N THR A 388 15.80 3.06 2.14
CA THR A 388 15.69 3.83 0.89
C THR A 388 14.91 5.12 1.09
N ILE A 389 15.28 6.19 0.38
CA ILE A 389 14.50 7.44 0.34
C ILE A 389 13.06 7.21 -0.12
N ASN A 390 12.85 6.24 -1.01
CA ASN A 390 11.53 5.83 -1.47
C ASN A 390 10.68 5.26 -0.33
N GLY A 391 11.20 4.26 0.37
CA GLY A 391 10.48 3.62 1.45
C GLY A 391 10.28 4.55 2.66
N ARG A 392 11.19 5.50 2.90
CA ARG A 392 10.98 6.60 3.86
C ARG A 392 9.80 7.50 3.50
N ALA A 393 9.73 7.97 2.25
CA ALA A 393 8.61 8.79 1.77
C ALA A 393 7.28 8.03 1.85
N ALA A 394 7.26 6.77 1.41
CA ALA A 394 6.09 5.90 1.47
C ALA A 394 5.63 5.65 2.92
N ALA A 395 6.57 5.36 3.83
CA ALA A 395 6.27 5.07 5.24
C ALA A 395 5.74 6.32 5.98
N LEU A 396 6.31 7.50 5.73
CA LEU A 396 5.78 8.76 6.24
C LEU A 396 4.36 9.03 5.73
N GLY A 397 4.11 8.78 4.44
CA GLY A 397 2.79 8.92 3.83
C GLY A 397 1.75 8.03 4.48
N ARG A 398 2.07 6.74 4.64
CA ARG A 398 1.17 5.80 5.30
C ARG A 398 0.85 6.21 6.74
N ALA A 399 1.87 6.60 7.52
CA ALA A 399 1.67 7.02 8.91
C ALA A 399 0.86 8.33 9.03
N GLU A 400 1.16 9.32 8.19
CA GLU A 400 0.42 10.58 8.19
C GLU A 400 -1.03 10.39 7.74
N VAL A 401 -1.25 9.75 6.59
CA VAL A 401 -2.56 9.68 5.94
C VAL A 401 -3.48 8.72 6.69
N PHE A 402 -3.03 7.49 6.97
CA PHE A 402 -3.89 6.49 7.62
C PHE A 402 -3.91 6.60 9.14
N GLN A 403 -2.80 6.97 9.78
CA GLN A 403 -2.72 7.03 11.25
C GLN A 403 -2.89 8.46 11.81
N GLY A 404 -2.90 9.47 10.96
CA GLY A 404 -3.14 10.88 11.30
C GLY A 404 -1.94 11.63 11.90
N ASP A 405 -0.78 10.97 12.03
CA ASP A 405 0.45 11.60 12.51
C ASP A 405 1.67 10.78 12.06
N TYR A 406 2.51 11.36 11.21
CA TYR A 406 3.74 10.72 10.74
C TYR A 406 4.67 10.28 11.88
N ARG A 407 4.62 10.94 13.05
CA ARG A 407 5.50 10.62 14.19
C ARG A 407 5.26 9.21 14.74
N LYS A 408 4.05 8.66 14.55
CA LYS A 408 3.73 7.29 14.93
C LYS A 408 4.59 6.25 14.20
N LEU A 409 5.17 6.60 13.05
CA LEU A 409 6.09 5.75 12.32
C LEU A 409 7.22 5.23 13.22
N PHE A 410 7.81 6.10 14.04
CA PHE A 410 9.03 5.79 14.81
C PHE A 410 8.79 4.89 16.02
N ASP A 411 7.54 4.73 16.45
CA ASP A 411 7.16 3.78 17.50
C ASP A 411 6.75 2.41 16.94
N THR A 412 6.68 2.24 15.62
CA THR A 412 6.21 1.00 14.96
C THR A 412 6.98 -0.25 15.40
N PRO A 413 8.33 -0.25 15.46
CA PRO A 413 9.08 -1.40 15.96
C PRO A 413 8.68 -1.80 17.39
N LYS A 414 8.56 -0.81 18.28
CA LYS A 414 8.16 -1.05 19.67
C LYS A 414 6.74 -1.60 19.75
N ARG A 415 5.82 -1.15 18.90
CA ARG A 415 4.44 -1.67 18.85
C ARG A 415 4.42 -3.14 18.40
N TYR A 416 5.18 -3.51 17.37
CA TYR A 416 5.35 -4.93 17.01
C TYR A 416 5.98 -5.75 18.14
N GLU A 417 7.04 -5.25 18.77
CA GLU A 417 7.69 -5.92 19.90
C GLU A 417 6.78 -6.08 21.12
N ALA A 418 5.79 -5.20 21.30
CA ALA A 418 4.82 -5.29 22.40
C ALA A 418 3.69 -6.30 22.17
N VAL A 419 3.46 -6.77 20.93
CA VAL A 419 2.35 -7.68 20.62
C VAL A 419 2.42 -8.97 21.45
N THR A 420 1.34 -9.33 22.14
CA THR A 420 1.28 -10.55 22.95
C THR A 420 0.53 -11.68 22.24
N ARG A 421 0.75 -12.93 22.66
CA ARG A 421 -0.03 -14.08 22.18
C ARG A 421 -1.54 -13.89 22.43
N GLU A 422 -1.89 -13.27 23.54
CA GLU A 422 -3.29 -13.03 23.90
C GLU A 422 -3.95 -12.04 22.94
N GLN A 423 -3.24 -10.96 22.57
CA GLN A 423 -3.74 -10.03 21.55
C GLN A 423 -3.92 -10.72 20.20
N VAL A 424 -2.94 -11.51 19.76
CA VAL A 424 -3.04 -12.29 18.51
C VAL A 424 -4.25 -13.24 18.54
N ARG A 425 -4.47 -13.96 19.65
CA ARG A 425 -5.63 -14.84 19.83
C ARG A 425 -6.94 -14.06 19.80
N LYS A 426 -7.02 -12.93 20.51
CA LYS A 426 -8.20 -12.06 20.55
C LYS A 426 -8.56 -11.54 19.15
N VAL A 427 -7.56 -11.08 18.39
CA VAL A 427 -7.75 -10.63 17.00
C VAL A 427 -8.21 -11.80 16.12
N ALA A 428 -7.58 -12.97 16.23
CA ALA A 428 -7.99 -14.15 15.48
C ALA A 428 -9.44 -14.57 15.79
N ALA A 429 -9.85 -14.54 17.06
CA ALA A 429 -11.21 -14.87 17.49
C ALA A 429 -12.25 -13.85 17.03
N ARG A 430 -11.89 -12.55 17.02
CA ARG A 430 -12.74 -11.47 16.49
C ARG A 430 -12.90 -11.58 14.97
N LEU A 431 -11.83 -11.87 14.25
CA LEU A 431 -11.79 -11.85 12.79
C LEU A 431 -12.41 -13.11 12.19
N PHE A 432 -11.99 -14.29 12.63
CA PHE A 432 -12.36 -15.58 12.05
C PHE A 432 -13.68 -16.15 12.61
N ASP A 433 -14.62 -15.27 12.93
CA ASP A 433 -16.00 -15.65 13.21
C ASP A 433 -16.68 -16.10 11.89
N PRO A 434 -17.30 -17.28 11.83
CA PRO A 434 -18.05 -17.72 10.65
C PRO A 434 -19.17 -16.75 10.21
N ASN A 435 -19.72 -15.95 11.12
CA ASN A 435 -20.73 -14.95 10.79
C ASN A 435 -20.14 -13.69 10.12
N ASN A 436 -18.82 -13.52 10.18
CA ASN A 436 -18.07 -12.43 9.55
C ASN A 436 -17.33 -12.89 8.28
N ARG A 437 -17.79 -13.97 7.64
CA ARG A 437 -17.07 -14.64 6.55
C ARG A 437 -17.78 -14.50 5.21
N THR A 438 -17.05 -14.12 4.17
CA THR A 438 -17.51 -14.22 2.78
C THR A 438 -16.62 -15.21 2.03
N VAL A 439 -17.20 -16.26 1.46
CA VAL A 439 -16.48 -17.31 0.72
C VAL A 439 -16.80 -17.21 -0.76
N GLY A 440 -15.76 -17.08 -1.59
CA GLY A 440 -15.87 -17.18 -3.03
C GLY A 440 -15.11 -18.38 -3.57
N THR A 441 -15.72 -19.11 -4.49
CA THR A 441 -15.03 -20.16 -5.25
C THR A 441 -15.13 -19.90 -6.74
N LEU A 442 -14.06 -20.22 -7.47
CA LEU A 442 -14.09 -20.34 -8.91
C LEU A 442 -14.06 -21.82 -9.27
N VAL A 443 -15.09 -22.27 -10.00
CA VAL A 443 -15.22 -23.62 -10.51
C VAL A 443 -14.92 -23.61 -12.00
N PRO A 444 -13.84 -24.30 -12.43
CA PRO A 444 -13.52 -24.44 -13.85
C PRO A 444 -14.70 -25.00 -14.66
N THR A 445 -14.98 -24.40 -15.80
CA THR A 445 -15.89 -24.94 -16.83
C THR A 445 -15.11 -25.42 -18.04
N ASP A 446 -15.58 -26.48 -18.69
CA ASP A 446 -15.02 -26.93 -19.96
C ASP A 446 -15.25 -25.89 -21.06
N ASP A 447 -14.18 -25.54 -21.78
CA ASP A 447 -14.10 -24.41 -22.72
C ASP A 447 -14.86 -24.64 -24.05
N THR A 448 -15.73 -25.66 -24.13
CA THR A 448 -16.31 -26.11 -25.41
C THR A 448 -17.51 -25.28 -25.89
N ALA A 449 -18.15 -24.49 -25.03
CA ALA A 449 -19.30 -23.66 -25.43
C ALA A 449 -18.88 -22.27 -25.94
N THR A 450 -17.88 -21.64 -25.34
CA THR A 450 -17.51 -20.24 -25.61
C THR A 450 -16.66 -20.06 -26.87
N GLN A 451 -15.90 -21.09 -27.27
CA GLN A 451 -15.10 -21.04 -28.51
C GLN A 451 -15.96 -21.11 -29.79
N GLN A 452 -17.22 -21.55 -29.71
CA GLN A 452 -18.13 -21.58 -30.87
C GLN A 452 -18.90 -20.27 -31.08
N GLU A 453 -19.09 -19.45 -30.05
CA GLU A 453 -19.77 -18.15 -30.17
C GLU A 453 -18.79 -17.01 -30.51
N ALA A 454 -17.53 -17.07 -30.08
CA ALA A 454 -16.52 -16.07 -30.46
C ALA A 454 -16.01 -16.23 -31.91
N ALA A 455 -16.37 -17.32 -32.59
CA ALA A 455 -16.03 -17.61 -33.98
C ALA A 455 -17.18 -17.34 -34.97
N ARG A 456 -18.30 -16.76 -34.51
CA ARG A 456 -19.42 -16.27 -35.32
C ARG A 456 -19.58 -14.77 -35.13
#